data_AF-B5VWE2-F1
#
_entry.id   AF-B5VWE2-F1
#
_cell.length_a   1.000
_cell.length_b   1.000
_cell.length_c   1.000
_cell.angle_alpha   90.00
_cell.angle_beta   90.00
_cell.angle_gamma   90.00
#
_symmetry.space_group_name_H-M   'P 1'
#
loop_
_entity.id
_entity.type
_entity.pdbx_description
1 polymer ?
#
loop_
_entity_poly.entity_id
_entity_poly.type
_entity_poly.pdbx_seq_one_letter_code
_entity_poly.pdbx_strand_id
1 'polypeptide(L)'
;MVVVAHPDRLAIWGFDLFRWLCEQNRCSLMVLNQTSLSPEPEMVEDILAILHCFSSRLYGRSKYKTQVKEDPDLPQPRAKSSLA
;
A
#
# COMPACT_ATOMS: atom_id res chain seq x y z
N MET A 1 -9.80 -18.69 -15.75
CA MET A 1 -8.41 -18.63 -16.23
C MET A 1 -8.10 -17.17 -16.50
N VAL A 2 -7.08 -16.63 -15.83
CA VAL A 2 -6.60 -15.26 -16.03
C VAL A 2 -5.25 -15.35 -16.73
N VAL A 3 -5.08 -14.59 -17.79
CA VAL A 3 -3.83 -14.55 -18.56
C VAL A 3 -3.29 -13.13 -18.53
N VAL A 4 -2.04 -12.97 -18.13
CA VAL A 4 -1.37 -11.67 -18.02
C VAL A 4 -0.09 -11.68 -18.83
N ALA A 5 0.25 -10.56 -19.47
CA ALA A 5 1.48 -10.44 -20.23
C ALA A 5 2.71 -10.45 -19.32
N HIS A 6 2.63 -9.75 -18.18
CA HIS A 6 3.68 -9.63 -17.17
C HIS A 6 3.04 -9.52 -15.77
N PRO A 7 3.70 -9.97 -14.67
CA PRO A 7 3.13 -9.92 -13.31
C PRO A 7 2.74 -8.50 -12.87
N ASP A 8 3.56 -7.51 -13.20
CA ASP A 8 3.40 -6.11 -12.79
C ASP A 8 2.16 -5.48 -13.42
N ARG A 9 1.68 -6.02 -14.55
CA ARG A 9 0.43 -5.57 -15.20
C ARG A 9 -0.81 -5.97 -14.41
N LEU A 10 -0.72 -7.03 -13.61
CA LEU A 10 -1.79 -7.41 -12.70
C LEU A 10 -1.72 -6.59 -11.41
N ALA A 11 -0.51 -6.51 -10.84
CA ALA A 11 -0.26 -5.73 -9.65
C ALA A 11 1.25 -5.45 -9.51
N ILE A 12 1.59 -4.18 -9.27
CA ILE A 12 2.95 -3.73 -8.92
C ILE A 12 3.45 -4.45 -7.67
N TRP A 13 2.54 -4.71 -6.72
CA TRP A 13 2.82 -5.49 -5.51
C TRP A 13 1.70 -6.45 -5.18
N GLY A 14 2.02 -7.49 -4.41
CA GLY A 14 1.01 -8.44 -3.96
C GLY A 14 0.55 -9.39 -5.07
N PHE A 15 1.35 -9.62 -6.11
CA PHE A 15 1.06 -10.63 -7.12
C PHE A 15 0.76 -12.02 -6.50
N ASP A 16 1.49 -12.38 -5.43
CA ASP A 16 1.25 -13.64 -4.71
C ASP A 16 -0.13 -13.70 -4.02
N LEU A 17 -0.67 -12.55 -3.59
CA LEU A 17 -2.04 -12.50 -3.07
C LEU A 17 -3.05 -12.85 -4.17
N PHE A 18 -2.86 -12.32 -5.38
CA PHE A 18 -3.71 -12.64 -6.52
C PHE A 18 -3.55 -14.08 -6.97
N ARG A 19 -2.32 -14.63 -6.96
CA ARG A 19 -2.08 -16.05 -7.21
C ARG A 19 -2.86 -16.91 -6.21
N TRP A 20 -2.69 -16.65 -4.91
CA TRP A 20 -3.41 -17.35 -3.85
C TRP A 20 -4.94 -17.25 -4.02
N LEU A 21 -5.45 -16.05 -4.32
CA LEU A 21 -6.87 -15.82 -4.55
C LEU A 21 -7.39 -16.62 -5.75
N CYS A 22 -6.62 -16.69 -6.84
CA CYS A 22 -6.99 -17.49 -8.01
C CYS A 22 -7.05 -18.97 -7.67
N GLU A 23 -6.09 -19.50 -6.90
CA GLU A 23 -6.05 -20.89 -6.45
C GLU A 23 -7.29 -21.25 -5.61
N GLN A 24 -7.68 -20.40 -4.66
CA GLN A 24 -8.89 -20.62 -3.84
C GLN A 24 -10.16 -20.71 -4.68
N ASN A 25 -10.21 -20.00 -5.81
CA ASN A 25 -11.36 -19.94 -6.70
C ASN A 25 -11.28 -20.94 -7.87
N ARG A 26 -10.37 -21.92 -7.82
CA ARG A 26 -10.12 -22.89 -8.91
C ARG A 26 -9.83 -22.21 -10.25
N CYS A 27 -9.18 -21.04 -10.20
CA CYS A 27 -8.78 -20.26 -11.36
C CYS A 27 -7.28 -20.38 -11.58
N SER A 28 -6.87 -20.68 -12.80
CA SER A 28 -5.45 -20.66 -13.18
C SER A 28 -5.02 -19.24 -13.58
N LEU A 29 -3.92 -18.77 -13.01
CA LEU A 29 -3.24 -17.52 -13.39
C LEU A 29 -2.01 -17.85 -14.24
N MET A 30 -2.01 -17.45 -15.51
CA MET A 30 -0.94 -17.71 -16.48
C MET A 30 -0.22 -16.41 -16.85
N VAL A 31 1.10 -16.42 -16.85
CA VAL A 31 1.95 -15.29 -17.25
C VAL A 31 2.63 -15.62 -18.57
N LEU A 32 2.42 -14.80 -19.62
CA LEU A 32 2.94 -15.03 -20.97
C LEU A 32 4.41 -14.58 -21.14
N ASN A 33 4.98 -13.92 -20.13
CA ASN A 33 6.36 -13.44 -20.05
C ASN A 33 6.81 -12.68 -21.31
N GLN A 34 5.98 -11.73 -21.76
CA GLN A 34 6.39 -10.79 -22.80
C GLN A 34 7.36 -9.79 -22.20
N THR A 35 8.59 -9.75 -22.72
CA THR A 35 9.71 -8.89 -22.29
C THR A 35 9.52 -7.41 -22.66
N SER A 36 8.31 -6.87 -22.51
CA SER A 36 8.14 -5.43 -22.42
C SER A 36 8.44 -5.04 -20.97
N LEU A 37 9.70 -4.67 -20.70
CA LEU A 37 10.04 -4.01 -19.44
C LEU A 37 9.06 -2.87 -19.21
N SER A 38 8.54 -2.73 -17.99
CA SER A 38 7.76 -1.55 -17.60
C SER A 38 8.61 -0.33 -17.99
N PRO A 39 8.19 0.49 -18.96
CA PRO A 39 8.98 1.65 -19.36
C PRO A 39 9.24 2.47 -18.09
N GLU A 40 10.48 2.89 -17.89
CA GLU A 40 10.92 3.70 -16.76
C GLU A 40 9.90 4.77 -16.29
N PRO A 41 9.19 5.50 -17.19
CA PRO A 41 8.13 6.41 -16.78
C PRO A 41 6.98 5.78 -15.98
N GLU A 42 6.50 4.58 -16.34
CA GLU A 42 5.41 3.91 -15.61
C GLU A 42 5.82 3.63 -14.15
N MET A 43 7.05 3.16 -13.92
CA MET A 43 7.56 2.94 -12.57
C MET A 43 7.67 4.23 -11.76
N VAL A 44 8.07 5.33 -12.40
CA VAL A 44 8.18 6.64 -11.73
C VAL A 44 6.79 7.15 -11.34
N GLU A 45 5.80 7.04 -12.24
CA GLU A 45 4.43 7.44 -11.96
C GLU A 45 3.83 6.65 -10.79
N ASP A 46 4.05 5.34 -10.75
CA ASP A 46 3.61 4.49 -9.64
C ASP A 46 4.22 4.95 -8.32
N ILE A 47 5.55 5.15 -8.27
CA ILE A 47 6.27 5.63 -7.08
C ILE A 47 5.74 7.00 -6.62
N LEU A 48 5.48 7.92 -7.55
CA LEU A 48 4.91 9.23 -7.21
C LEU A 48 3.50 9.08 -6.63
N ALA A 49 2.66 8.20 -7.18
CA ALA A 49 1.32 7.93 -6.65
C ALA A 49 1.37 7.37 -5.22
N ILE A 50 2.32 6.46 -4.96
CA ILE A 50 2.58 5.89 -3.64
C ILE A 50 2.98 6.98 -2.65
N LEU A 51 4.01 7.78 -3.00
CA LEU A 51 4.49 8.87 -2.16
C LEU A 51 3.39 9.90 -1.87
N HIS A 52 2.59 10.25 -2.87
CA HIS A 52 1.47 11.15 -2.71
C HIS A 52 0.42 10.60 -1.73
N CYS A 53 0.06 9.31 -1.84
CA CYS A 53 -0.87 8.66 -0.93
C CYS A 53 -0.35 8.64 0.51
N PHE A 54 0.92 8.26 0.71
CA PHE A 54 1.52 8.18 2.05
C PHE A 54 1.77 9.56 2.68
N SER A 55 2.21 10.55 1.89
CA SER A 55 2.40 11.92 2.38
C SER A 55 1.09 12.50 2.92
N SER A 56 -0.01 12.36 2.19
CA SER A 56 -1.35 12.80 2.63
C SER A 56 -1.77 12.16 3.96
N ARG A 57 -1.52 10.85 4.13
CA ARG A 57 -1.82 10.14 5.39
C ARG A 57 -0.94 10.59 6.55
N LEU A 58 0.35 10.87 6.30
CA LEU A 58 1.27 11.39 7.30
C LEU A 58 0.88 12.80 7.75
N TYR A 59 0.54 13.68 6.80
CA TYR A 59 0.05 15.02 7.12
C TYR A 59 -1.26 14.98 7.92
N GLY A 60 -2.21 14.14 7.52
CA GLY A 60 -3.44 13.91 8.28
C GLY A 60 -3.14 13.49 9.72
N ARG A 61 -2.30 12.46 9.91
CA ARG A 61 -1.91 11.97 11.24
C ARG A 61 -1.20 13.02 12.11
N SER A 62 -0.36 13.87 11.54
CA SER A 62 0.27 14.97 12.29
C SER A 62 -0.74 16.03 12.72
N LYS A 63 -1.71 16.38 11.86
CA LYS A 63 -2.79 17.31 12.24
C LYS A 63 -3.64 16.77 13.39
N TYR A 64 -4.02 15.49 13.34
CA TYR A 64 -4.77 14.87 14.43
C TYR A 64 -3.96 14.72 15.71
N LYS A 65 -2.65 14.44 15.64
CA LYS A 65 -1.80 14.38 16.84
C LYS A 65 -1.74 15.71 17.59
N THR A 66 -1.73 16.83 16.88
CA THR A 66 -1.75 18.15 17.52
C THR A 66 -3.15 18.47 18.05
N GLN A 67 -4.20 18.25 17.25
CA GLN A 67 -5.59 18.48 17.67
C GLN A 67 -5.98 17.64 18.88
N VAL A 68 -5.61 16.35 18.92
CA VAL A 68 -5.88 15.45 20.05
C VAL A 68 -5.15 15.86 21.33
N LYS A 69 -3.99 16.52 21.23
CA LYS A 69 -3.29 17.06 22.41
C LYS A 69 -3.96 18.31 22.94
N GLU A 70 -4.51 19.13 22.05
CA GLU A 70 -5.13 20.41 22.36
C GLU A 70 -6.63 20.29 22.72
N ASP A 71 -7.23 19.12 22.47
CA ASP A 71 -8.63 18.82 22.77
C ASP A 71 -8.86 18.65 24.29
N PRO A 72 -9.64 19.52 24.94
CA PRO A 72 -9.90 19.48 26.38
C PRO A 72 -10.87 18.37 26.80
N ASP A 73 -11.65 17.82 25.87
CA ASP A 73 -12.67 16.79 26.15
C ASP A 73 -12.09 15.36 26.09
N LEU A 74 -10.87 15.19 25.57
CA LEU A 74 -10.20 13.90 25.49
C LEU A 74 -9.39 13.59 26.77
N PRO A 75 -9.43 12.34 27.27
CA PRO A 75 -8.59 11.93 28.39
C PRO A 75 -7.13 11.99 27.98
N GLN A 76 -6.35 12.85 28.65
CA GLN A 76 -4.93 13.05 28.36
C GLN A 76 -4.17 11.71 28.51
N PRO A 77 -3.24 11.39 27.60
CA PRO A 77 -2.53 10.12 27.64
C PRO A 77 -1.75 10.03 28.95
N ARG A 78 -2.04 8.98 29.73
CA ARG A 78 -1.32 8.68 30.99
C ARG A 78 0.18 8.74 30.69
N ALA A 79 0.88 9.61 31.41
CA ALA A 79 2.34 9.64 31.41
C ALA A 79 2.83 8.21 31.60
N LYS A 80 3.66 7.72 30.68
CA LYS A 80 4.25 6.38 30.82
C LYS A 80 4.96 6.38 32.17
N SER A 81 4.45 5.59 33.11
CA SER A 81 5.11 5.34 34.38
C SER A 81 6.49 4.81 34.02
N SER A 82 7.52 5.58 34.37
CA SER A 82 8.91 5.19 34.34
C SER A 82 9.03 3.90 35.14
N LEU A 83 9.13 2.77 34.44
CA LEU A 83 9.63 1.53 35.02
C LEU A 83 11.13 1.72 35.18
N ALA A 84 11.51 2.06 36.41
CA ALA A 84 12.84 1.80 36.96
C ALA A 84 13.06 0.30 37.09
#